data_AF-A0A7C3MIM1-F1
#
_entry.id   AF-A0A7C3MIM1-F1
#
_cell.length_a   1.000
_cell.length_b   1.000
_cell.length_c   1.000
_cell.angle_alpha   90.00
_cell.angle_beta   90.00
_cell.angle_gamma   90.00
#
_symmetry.space_group_name_H-M   'P 1'
#
loop_
_entity.id
_entity.type
_entity.pdbx_description
1 polymer ?
#
loop_
_entity_poly.entity_id
_entity_poly.type
_entity_poly.pdbx_seq_one_letter_code
_entity_poly.pdbx_strand_id
1 'polypeptide(L)'
;MTKKDLKLTIEPVPESAWGENLRKYLPKEVWDRIRKEVFRRANYKCSICGKRGKLHCHEVWEYDDQNHILKLKGFMALCENCHLIKHWGMATILASEGKIKLEDLINHFMEVNNCNRTTFEEHKKEAIQKFNERSRYEWIIDISILKSKD
;
A
#
# COMPACT_ATOMS: atom_id res chain seq x y z
N MET A 1 0.02 19.06 19.10
CA MET A 1 1.08 18.37 18.35
C MET A 1 0.69 18.42 16.88
N THR A 2 1.47 19.11 16.06
CA THR A 2 1.22 19.16 14.61
C THR A 2 1.35 17.74 14.06
N LYS A 3 0.37 17.32 13.25
CA LYS A 3 0.35 16.02 12.58
C LYS A 3 1.65 15.91 11.77
N LYS A 4 2.61 15.11 12.23
CA LYS A 4 3.87 14.92 11.53
C LYS A 4 3.52 14.21 10.22
N ASP A 5 3.82 14.82 9.07
CA ASP A 5 3.55 14.19 7.77
C ASP A 5 4.39 12.92 7.65
N LEU A 6 3.76 11.76 7.87
CA LEU A 6 4.41 10.45 7.80
C LEU A 6 4.66 10.11 6.34
N LYS A 7 5.92 9.79 6.01
CA LYS A 7 6.35 9.38 4.67
C LYS A 7 5.85 7.97 4.31
N LEU A 8 5.89 7.07 5.28
CA LEU A 8 5.39 5.70 5.18
C LEU A 8 4.16 5.56 6.08
N THR A 9 3.08 5.06 5.53
CA THR A 9 1.78 4.92 6.18
C THR A 9 1.25 3.51 5.97
N ILE A 10 0.48 3.03 6.94
CA ILE A 10 -0.43 1.88 6.79
C ILE A 10 -1.65 2.33 5.98
N GLU A 11 -1.96 1.61 4.90
CA GLU A 11 -3.02 1.95 3.92
C GLU A 11 -3.89 0.72 3.61
N PRO A 12 -4.72 0.29 4.57
CA PRO A 12 -5.62 -0.84 4.36
C PRO A 12 -6.72 -0.43 3.38
N VAL A 13 -6.96 -1.29 2.40
CA VAL A 13 -8.14 -1.19 1.53
C VAL A 13 -9.38 -1.72 2.27
N PRO A 14 -10.60 -1.27 1.93
CA PRO A 14 -11.83 -1.77 2.53
C PRO A 14 -11.99 -3.27 2.26
N GLU A 15 -12.75 -3.97 3.10
CA GLU A 15 -12.96 -5.41 3.00
C GLU A 15 -13.51 -5.86 1.64
N SER A 16 -14.45 -5.10 1.07
CA SER A 16 -15.01 -5.35 -0.27
C SER A 16 -14.00 -5.25 -1.41
N ALA A 17 -12.86 -4.58 -1.20
CA ALA A 17 -11.74 -4.51 -2.15
C ALA A 17 -10.58 -5.46 -1.78
N TRP A 18 -10.70 -6.24 -0.70
CA TRP A 18 -9.65 -7.14 -0.27
C TRP A 18 -9.45 -8.28 -1.26
N GLY A 19 -8.19 -8.59 -1.59
CA GLY A 19 -7.86 -9.63 -2.57
C GLY A 19 -8.12 -9.22 -4.02
N GLU A 20 -8.61 -8.01 -4.27
CA GLU A 20 -8.61 -7.43 -5.60
C GLU A 20 -7.19 -7.06 -6.02
N ASN A 21 -6.83 -7.45 -7.24
CA ASN A 21 -5.48 -7.31 -7.77
C ASN A 21 -5.56 -7.03 -9.26
N LEU A 22 -4.77 -6.08 -9.75
CA LEU A 22 -4.78 -5.70 -11.16
C LEU A 22 -4.39 -6.82 -12.13
N ARG A 23 -3.72 -7.87 -11.66
CA ARG A 23 -3.48 -9.11 -12.42
C ARG A 23 -4.77 -9.85 -12.80
N LYS A 24 -5.88 -9.62 -12.09
CA LYS A 24 -7.20 -10.14 -12.46
C LYS A 24 -7.79 -9.38 -13.66
N TYR A 25 -7.37 -8.12 -13.86
CA TYR A 25 -7.96 -7.19 -14.82
C TYR A 25 -7.09 -6.97 -16.07
N LEU A 26 -5.83 -7.41 -16.04
CA LEU A 26 -4.87 -7.19 -17.11
C LEU A 26 -4.21 -8.50 -17.55
N PRO A 27 -3.92 -8.66 -18.86
CA PRO A 27 -3.02 -9.71 -19.32
C PRO A 27 -1.67 -9.63 -18.61
N LYS A 28 -1.06 -10.80 -18.36
CA LYS A 28 0.21 -10.91 -17.63
C LYS A 28 1.32 -10.06 -18.28
N GLU A 29 1.37 -10.03 -19.60
CA GLU A 29 2.37 -9.30 -20.39
C GLU A 29 2.23 -7.79 -20.19
N VAL A 30 0.98 -7.31 -20.13
CA VAL A 30 0.66 -5.90 -19.86
C VAL A 30 1.07 -5.53 -18.44
N TRP A 31 0.73 -6.38 -17.46
CA TRP A 31 1.14 -6.20 -16.07
C TRP A 31 2.67 -6.16 -15.90
N ASP A 32 3.37 -7.11 -16.54
CA ASP A 32 4.83 -7.17 -16.49
C ASP A 32 5.48 -5.93 -17.10
N ARG A 33 4.92 -5.38 -18.18
CA ARG A 33 5.37 -4.11 -18.78
C ARG A 33 5.18 -2.93 -17.82
N ILE A 34 4.00 -2.80 -17.21
CA ILE A 34 3.71 -1.75 -16.22
C ILE A 34 4.72 -1.82 -15.07
N ARG A 35 4.87 -3.00 -14.46
CA ARG A 35 5.77 -3.21 -13.32
C ARG A 35 7.22 -2.86 -13.65
N LYS A 36 7.72 -3.29 -14.83
CA LYS A 36 9.09 -2.96 -15.28
C LYS A 36 9.28 -1.45 -15.44
N GLU A 37 8.30 -0.77 -16.03
CA GLU A 37 8.34 0.69 -16.22
C GLU A 37 8.31 1.44 -14.88
N VAL A 38 7.48 1.00 -13.93
CA VAL A 38 7.42 1.56 -12.58
C VAL A 38 8.78 1.44 -11.87
N PHE A 39 9.41 0.27 -11.97
CA PHE A 39 10.74 0.06 -11.36
C PHE A 39 11.83 0.90 -12.02
N ARG A 40 11.80 1.01 -13.36
CA ARG A 40 12.72 1.85 -14.13
C ARG A 40 12.60 3.32 -13.75
N ARG A 41 11.37 3.85 -13.68
CA ARG A 41 11.10 5.24 -13.25
C ARG A 41 11.57 5.52 -11.83
N ALA A 42 11.47 4.54 -10.94
CA ALA A 42 11.97 4.64 -9.58
C ALA A 42 13.50 4.41 -9.46
N ASN A 43 14.23 4.34 -10.58
CA ASN A 43 15.66 4.02 -10.63
C ASN A 43 16.02 2.77 -9.79
N TYR A 44 15.15 1.76 -9.83
CA TYR A 44 15.27 0.51 -9.08
C TYR A 44 15.50 0.71 -7.56
N LYS A 45 14.85 1.72 -6.99
CA LYS A 45 14.83 2.00 -5.55
C LYS A 45 13.40 2.05 -5.04
N CYS A 46 13.23 1.75 -3.75
CA CYS A 46 11.96 2.00 -3.06
C CYS A 46 11.64 3.50 -3.12
N SER A 47 10.44 3.83 -3.59
CA SER A 47 9.98 5.22 -3.77
C SER A 47 9.76 5.93 -2.42
N ILE A 48 9.64 5.16 -1.33
CA ILE A 48 9.47 5.67 0.03
C ILE A 48 10.83 5.71 0.73
N CYS A 49 11.48 4.57 1.00
CA CYS A 49 12.68 4.54 1.83
C CYS A 49 14.02 4.63 1.06
N GLY A 50 14.00 4.60 -0.28
CA GLY A 50 15.20 4.67 -1.11
C GLY A 50 16.05 3.40 -1.16
N LYS A 51 15.73 2.36 -0.37
CA LYS A 51 16.47 1.08 -0.36
C LYS A 51 16.39 0.39 -1.73
N ARG A 52 17.50 -0.21 -2.17
CA ARG A 52 17.58 -1.08 -3.35
C ARG A 52 17.23 -2.53 -2.96
N GLY A 53 16.92 -3.37 -3.94
CA GLY A 53 16.67 -4.79 -3.76
C GLY A 53 15.46 -5.27 -4.55
N LYS A 54 14.83 -6.36 -4.08
CA LYS A 54 13.56 -6.83 -4.64
C LYS A 54 12.48 -5.76 -4.46
N LEU A 55 11.80 -5.41 -5.55
CA LEU A 55 10.76 -4.40 -5.58
C LEU A 55 9.39 -5.01 -5.91
N HIS A 56 8.37 -4.37 -5.36
CA HIS A 56 6.95 -4.66 -5.54
C HIS A 56 6.32 -3.45 -6.23
N CYS A 57 5.41 -3.72 -7.16
CA CYS A 57 4.63 -2.68 -7.82
C CYS A 57 3.32 -2.55 -7.06
N HIS A 58 3.27 -1.54 -6.20
CA HIS A 58 2.14 -1.24 -5.33
C HIS A 58 1.12 -0.37 -6.06
N GLU A 59 -0.15 -0.75 -6.04
CA GLU A 59 -1.25 0.10 -6.48
C GLU A 59 -1.41 1.32 -5.55
N VAL A 60 -1.50 2.52 -6.12
CA VAL A 60 -1.77 3.76 -5.38
C VAL A 60 -3.22 4.14 -5.60
N TRP A 61 -3.98 4.23 -4.50
CA TRP A 61 -5.42 4.46 -4.53
C TRP A 61 -5.80 5.83 -3.97
N GLU A 62 -6.83 6.43 -4.57
CA GLU A 62 -7.58 7.56 -4.04
C GLU A 62 -8.94 7.05 -3.54
N TYR A 63 -9.35 7.52 -2.37
CA TYR A 63 -10.58 7.09 -1.71
C TYR A 63 -11.61 8.21 -1.81
N ASP A 64 -12.72 7.96 -2.49
CA ASP A 64 -13.93 8.76 -2.39
C ASP A 64 -14.84 8.10 -1.35
N ASP A 65 -14.72 8.54 -0.09
CA ASP A 65 -15.49 8.01 1.03
C ASP A 65 -17.00 8.34 0.93
N GLN A 66 -17.39 9.35 0.16
CA GLN A 66 -18.80 9.74 0.02
C GLN A 66 -19.53 8.82 -0.97
N ASN A 67 -18.89 8.55 -2.12
CA ASN A 67 -19.45 7.71 -3.17
C ASN A 67 -18.98 6.25 -3.11
N HIS A 68 -18.10 5.92 -2.16
CA HIS A 68 -17.44 4.62 -2.00
C HIS A 68 -16.72 4.16 -3.28
N ILE A 69 -15.90 5.05 -3.86
CA ILE A 69 -15.10 4.76 -5.06
C ILE A 69 -13.63 4.64 -4.67
N LEU A 70 -13.04 3.48 -4.97
CA LEU A 70 -11.62 3.22 -4.82
C LEU A 70 -10.94 3.40 -6.18
N LYS A 71 -10.36 4.58 -6.40
CA LYS A 71 -9.85 4.98 -7.71
C LYS A 71 -8.36 4.76 -7.83
N LEU A 72 -7.93 4.02 -8.87
CA LEU A 72 -6.52 3.81 -9.15
C LEU A 72 -5.90 5.11 -9.66
N LYS A 73 -4.87 5.60 -8.96
CA LYS A 73 -4.10 6.79 -9.36
C LYS A 73 -2.80 6.45 -10.06
N GLY A 74 -2.30 5.23 -9.85
CA GLY A 74 -1.09 4.75 -10.50
C GLY A 74 -0.39 3.71 -9.65
N PHE A 75 0.94 3.72 -9.75
CA PHE A 75 1.77 2.67 -9.18
C PHE A 75 3.02 3.23 -8.54
N MET A 76 3.52 2.53 -7.53
CA MET A 76 4.73 2.88 -6.82
C MET A 76 5.66 1.67 -6.67
N ALA A 77 6.96 1.87 -6.89
CA ALA A 77 7.95 0.83 -6.62
C ALA A 77 8.30 0.83 -5.13
N LEU A 78 8.03 -0.27 -4.41
CA LEU A 78 8.28 -0.40 -2.98
C LEU A 78 9.20 -1.58 -2.68
N CYS A 79 10.06 -1.45 -1.65
CA CYS A 79 10.71 -2.64 -1.07
C CYS A 79 9.68 -3.47 -0.30
N GLU A 80 10.02 -4.74 -0.02
CA GLU A 80 9.16 -5.69 0.70
C GLU A 80 8.63 -5.09 2.03
N ASN A 81 9.48 -4.49 2.87
CA ASN A 81 9.03 -3.92 4.15
C ASN A 81 8.03 -2.76 3.98
N CYS A 82 8.33 -1.80 3.10
CA CYS A 82 7.40 -0.70 2.81
C CYS A 82 6.08 -1.22 2.24
N HIS A 83 6.14 -2.23 1.36
CA HIS A 83 4.97 -2.85 0.75
C HIS A 83 4.09 -3.57 1.79
N LEU A 84 4.70 -4.35 2.69
CA LEU A 84 3.98 -5.03 3.78
C LEU A 84 3.39 -4.04 4.79
N ILE A 85 4.06 -2.91 5.05
CA ILE A 85 3.52 -1.88 5.94
C ILE A 85 2.28 -1.21 5.34
N LYS A 86 2.27 -0.95 4.02
CA LYS A 86 1.07 -0.49 3.31
C LYS A 86 -0.07 -1.49 3.49
N HIS A 87 0.21 -2.77 3.29
CA HIS A 87 -0.73 -3.88 3.47
C HIS A 87 -0.66 -4.52 4.86
N TRP A 88 -0.83 -3.71 5.92
CA TRP A 88 -0.63 -4.17 7.30
C TRP A 88 -1.42 -5.42 7.68
N GLY A 89 -2.68 -5.55 7.23
CA GLY A 89 -3.48 -6.76 7.49
C GLY A 89 -2.82 -8.03 6.90
N MET A 90 -2.27 -7.95 5.69
CA MET A 90 -1.51 -9.07 5.10
C MET A 90 -0.24 -9.36 5.90
N ALA A 91 0.47 -8.32 6.35
CA ALA A 91 1.63 -8.50 7.22
C ALA A 91 1.27 -9.24 8.53
N THR A 92 0.12 -8.94 9.14
CA THR A 92 -0.33 -9.65 10.35
C THR A 92 -0.63 -11.13 10.10
N ILE A 93 -1.22 -11.47 8.95
CA ILE A 93 -1.45 -12.87 8.55
C ILE A 93 -0.11 -13.58 8.39
N LEU A 94 0.82 -13.03 7.61
CA LEU A 94 2.14 -13.62 7.39
C LEU A 94 2.94 -13.78 8.69
N ALA A 95 2.80 -12.86 9.64
CA ALA A 95 3.42 -12.97 10.95
C ALA A 95 2.82 -14.10 11.79
N SER A 96 1.50 -14.28 11.74
CA SER A 96 0.81 -15.39 12.43
C SER A 96 1.23 -16.75 11.88
N GLU A 97 1.62 -16.82 10.61
CA GLU A 97 2.19 -18.00 9.95
C GLU A 97 3.70 -18.17 10.19
N GLY A 98 4.33 -17.29 10.99
CA GLY A 98 5.76 -17.33 11.28
C GLY A 98 6.67 -16.93 10.12
N LYS A 99 6.14 -16.36 9.03
CA LYS A 99 6.91 -16.02 7.82
C LYS A 99 7.69 -14.72 7.94
N ILE A 100 7.24 -13.81 8.79
CA ILE A 100 7.87 -12.51 9.06
C ILE A 100 7.75 -12.14 10.54
N LYS A 101 8.50 -11.12 10.97
CA LYS A 101 8.36 -10.51 12.30
C LYS A 101 7.78 -9.11 12.16
N LEU A 102 6.65 -8.84 12.83
CA LEU A 102 6.04 -7.50 12.79
C LEU A 102 6.97 -6.43 13.36
N GLU A 103 7.77 -6.75 14.38
CA GLU A 103 8.69 -5.78 14.99
C GLU A 103 9.72 -5.23 13.99
N ASP A 104 10.15 -6.04 13.01
CA ASP A 104 11.06 -5.57 11.94
C ASP A 104 10.38 -4.50 11.06
N LEU A 105 9.08 -4.65 10.80
CA LEU A 105 8.29 -3.66 10.07
C LEU A 105 8.04 -2.40 10.89
N ILE A 106 7.79 -2.54 12.20
CA ILE A 106 7.62 -1.41 13.12
C ILE A 106 8.92 -0.59 13.20
N ASN A 107 10.06 -1.25 13.36
CA ASN A 107 11.37 -0.61 13.32
C ASN A 107 11.63 0.10 12.00
N HIS A 108 11.28 -0.54 10.87
CA HIS A 108 11.42 0.09 9.56
C HIS A 108 10.52 1.32 9.40
N PHE A 109 9.29 1.28 9.88
CA PHE A 109 8.39 2.44 9.88
C PHE A 109 8.98 3.60 10.66
N MET A 110 9.49 3.35 11.87
CA MET A 110 10.10 4.37 12.73
C MET A 110 11.35 4.98 12.08
N GLU A 111 12.22 4.15 11.48
CA GLU A 111 13.41 4.57 10.73
C GLU A 111 13.03 5.51 9.57
N VAL A 112 12.07 5.09 8.73
CA VAL A 112 11.67 5.82 7.52
C VAL A 112 10.98 7.15 7.84
N ASN A 113 10.19 7.18 8.91
CA ASN A 113 9.42 8.34 9.32
C ASN A 113 10.14 9.24 10.32
N ASN A 114 11.31 8.81 10.83
CA ASN A 114 11.98 9.47 11.95
C ASN A 114 11.01 9.77 13.11
N CYS A 115 10.30 8.73 13.56
CA CYS A 115 9.30 8.80 14.62
C CYS A 115 9.52 7.71 15.67
N ASN A 116 8.82 7.81 16.79
CA ASN A 116 8.89 6.83 17.88
C ASN A 116 7.76 5.79 17.80
N ARG A 117 7.79 4.81 18.71
CA ARG A 117 6.80 3.73 18.80
C ARG A 117 5.40 4.26 19.05
N THR A 118 5.25 5.29 19.90
CA THR A 118 3.94 5.90 20.19
C THR A 118 3.29 6.44 18.92
N THR A 119 4.03 7.18 18.09
CA THR A 119 3.53 7.67 16.80
C THR A 119 3.12 6.54 15.86
N PHE A 120 3.87 5.44 15.82
CA PHE A 120 3.49 4.26 15.04
C PHE A 120 2.17 3.66 15.54
N GLU A 121 2.02 3.45 16.86
CA GLU A 121 0.82 2.86 17.44
C GLU A 121 -0.42 3.74 17.24
N GLU A 122 -0.27 5.07 17.36
CA GLU A 122 -1.31 6.04 17.04
C GLU A 122 -1.72 5.96 15.56
N HIS A 123 -0.76 5.99 14.63
CA HIS A 123 -1.03 5.85 13.19
C HIS A 123 -1.71 4.52 12.87
N LYS A 124 -1.25 3.42 13.48
CA LYS A 124 -1.85 2.09 13.30
C LYS A 124 -3.30 2.07 13.78
N LYS A 125 -3.58 2.65 14.95
CA LYS A 125 -4.94 2.77 15.49
C LYS A 125 -5.84 3.56 14.54
N GLU A 126 -5.39 4.72 14.04
CA GLU A 126 -6.13 5.52 13.07
C GLU A 126 -6.41 4.75 11.77
N ALA A 127 -5.41 4.04 11.24
CA ALA A 127 -5.56 3.26 10.02
C ALA A 127 -6.55 2.09 10.17
N ILE A 128 -6.52 1.38 11.30
CA ILE A 128 -7.47 0.31 11.62
C ILE A 128 -8.89 0.88 11.80
N GLN A 129 -9.04 2.04 12.45
CA GLN A 129 -10.33 2.68 12.58
C GLN A 129 -10.93 3.04 11.21
N LYS A 130 -10.12 3.64 10.32
CA LYS A 130 -10.53 3.93 8.94
C LYS A 130 -10.90 2.68 8.16
N PHE A 131 -10.11 1.61 8.29
CA PHE A 131 -10.46 0.32 7.70
C PHE A 131 -11.84 -0.15 8.17
N ASN A 132 -12.06 -0.21 9.48
CA ASN A 132 -13.34 -0.66 10.05
C ASN A 132 -14.53 0.21 9.63
N GLU A 133 -14.32 1.50 9.45
CA GLU A 133 -15.36 2.41 8.95
C GLU A 133 -15.67 2.14 7.47
N ARG A 134 -14.64 2.09 6.63
CA ARG A 134 -14.80 1.89 5.17
C ARG A 134 -15.32 0.51 4.82
N SER A 135 -14.96 -0.51 5.59
CA SER A 135 -15.42 -1.90 5.39
C SER A 135 -16.90 -2.11 5.74
N ARG A 136 -17.62 -1.09 6.20
CA ARG A 136 -19.09 -1.13 6.34
C ARG A 136 -19.83 -0.99 5.02
N TYR A 137 -19.11 -0.69 3.94
CA TYR A 137 -19.68 -0.35 2.65
C TYR A 137 -19.07 -1.21 1.53
N GLU A 138 -19.84 -1.38 0.47
CA GLU A 138 -19.36 -1.94 -0.79
C GLU A 138 -18.70 -0.84 -1.62
N TRP A 139 -17.49 -1.10 -2.10
CA TRP A 139 -16.69 -0.12 -2.84
C TRP A 139 -16.62 -0.47 -4.33
N ILE A 140 -16.80 0.54 -5.18
CA ILE A 140 -16.59 0.43 -6.62
C ILE A 140 -15.11 0.66 -6.91
N ILE A 141 -14.47 -0.30 -7.57
CA ILE A 141 -13.06 -0.16 -7.98
C ILE A 141 -12.99 0.51 -9.36
N ASP A 142 -12.52 1.75 -9.39
CA ASP A 142 -12.30 2.51 -10.62
C ASP A 142 -10.86 2.37 -11.10
N ILE A 143 -10.66 1.53 -12.10
CA ILE A 143 -9.37 1.31 -12.78
C ILE A 143 -9.32 1.98 -14.17
N SER A 144 -10.20 2.94 -14.45
CA SER A 144 -10.34 3.60 -15.76
C SER A 144 -9.03 4.20 -16.28
N ILE A 145 -8.10 4.58 -15.40
CA ILE A 145 -6.75 5.06 -15.78
C ILE A 145 -5.94 4.06 -16.62
N LEU A 146 -6.29 2.76 -16.56
CA LEU A 146 -5.62 1.70 -17.32
C LEU A 146 -6.22 1.51 -18.72
N LYS A 147 -7.42 2.04 -18.98
CA LYS A 147 -8.01 2.04 -20.32
C LYS A 147 -7.25 3.07 -21.14
N SER A 148 -6.73 2.67 -22.31
CA SER A 148 -6.09 3.61 -23.23
C SER A 148 -7.02 4.79 -23.49
N LYS A 149 -6.48 6.01 -23.43
CA LYS A 149 -6.94 7.01 -24.39
C LYS A 149 -6.37 6.52 -25.71
N ASP A 150 -7.25 6.01 -26.55
CA ASP A 150 -6.93 5.74 -27.95
C ASP A 150 -6.40 7.02 -28.63
#